data_AF-A5GSY3-F1
#
_entry.id   AF-A5GSY3-F1
#
_cell.length_a   1.000
_cell.length_b   1.000
_cell.length_c   1.000
_cell.angle_alpha   90.00
_cell.angle_beta   90.00
_cell.angle_gamma   90.00
#
_symmetry.space_group_name_H-M   'P 1'
#
loop_
_entity.id
_entity.type
_entity.pdbx_description
1 polymer ?
#
loop_
_entity_poly.entity_id
_entity_poly.type
_entity_poly.pdbx_seq_one_letter_code
_entity_poly.pdbx_strand_id
1 'polypeptide(L)'
;MASKFFVVHHEFRAGKAQLWWQSAQAAMAPGGGWDEAVAKNLDAGFYNHCFCPISPEGPAYCIWEVREGISAEQFQEFIDGPNGVNFGLGAWMNICREINLELAGTPPYPRKF
;
A
#
# COMPACT_ATOMS: atom_id res chain seq x y z
N MET A 1 -2.29 -9.51 -17.79
CA MET A 1 -0.82 -9.72 -17.79
C MET A 1 -0.48 -10.49 -16.51
N ALA A 2 0.75 -10.95 -16.26
CA ALA A 2 1.03 -11.45 -14.93
C ALA A 2 1.12 -10.24 -13.97
N SER A 3 0.67 -10.39 -12.73
CA SER A 3 0.91 -9.41 -11.66
C SER A 3 1.43 -10.14 -10.42
N LYS A 4 2.20 -9.42 -9.61
CA LYS A 4 2.68 -9.90 -8.32
C LYS A 4 1.76 -9.37 -7.23
N PHE A 5 1.61 -10.13 -6.15
CA PHE A 5 0.87 -9.68 -4.99
C PHE A 5 1.82 -9.57 -3.81
N PHE A 6 1.61 -8.56 -2.98
CA PHE A 6 2.40 -8.32 -1.78
C PHE A 6 1.50 -8.18 -0.58
N VAL A 7 1.89 -8.79 0.53
CA VAL A 7 1.43 -8.35 1.85
C VAL A 7 2.42 -7.32 2.36
N VAL A 8 1.90 -6.17 2.80
CA VAL A 8 2.72 -5.13 3.43
C VAL A 8 2.34 -5.06 4.88
N HIS A 9 3.32 -5.25 5.76
CA HIS A 9 3.18 -5.06 7.20
C HIS A 9 3.65 -3.65 7.53
N HIS A 10 2.74 -2.85 8.07
CA HIS A 10 2.98 -1.47 8.48
C HIS A 10 3.04 -1.38 10.02
N GLU A 11 4.10 -0.78 10.53
CA GLU A 11 4.23 -0.40 11.94
C GLU A 11 4.35 1.12 12.06
N PHE A 12 3.54 1.73 12.92
CA PHE A 12 3.66 3.16 13.15
C PHE A 12 4.97 3.46 13.88
N ARG A 13 5.66 4.52 13.44
CA ARG A 13 6.68 5.13 14.27
C ARG A 13 6.04 5.79 15.48
N ALA A 14 6.74 5.75 16.62
CA ALA A 14 6.25 6.29 17.88
C ALA A 14 5.71 7.73 17.71
N GLY A 15 4.47 7.96 18.16
CA GLY A 15 3.81 9.27 18.13
C GLY A 15 3.35 9.74 16.73
N LYS A 16 3.44 8.92 15.68
CA LYS A 16 3.06 9.33 14.31
C LYS A 16 1.64 8.91 13.89
N ALA A 17 1.01 8.00 14.63
CA ALA A 17 -0.29 7.42 14.25
C ALA A 17 -1.37 8.49 14.03
N GLN A 18 -1.57 9.41 14.98
CA GLN A 18 -2.61 10.43 14.88
C GLN A 18 -2.43 11.34 13.66
N LEU A 19 -1.19 11.80 13.41
CA LEU A 19 -0.87 12.64 12.25
C LEU A 19 -1.20 11.91 10.94
N TRP A 20 -0.87 10.62 10.85
CA TRP A 20 -1.14 9.84 9.65
C TRP A 20 -2.65 9.66 9.43
N TRP A 21 -3.40 9.31 10.48
CA TRP A 21 -4.86 9.15 10.38
C TRP A 21 -5.55 10.43 9.92
N GLN A 22 -5.14 11.59 10.45
CA GLN A 22 -5.67 12.88 10.01
C GLN A 22 -5.37 13.15 8.54
N SER A 23 -4.15 12.91 8.08
CA SER A 23 -3.77 13.07 6.68
C SER A 23 -4.52 12.12 5.74
N ALA A 24 -4.70 10.86 6.15
CA ALA A 24 -5.48 9.89 5.39
C ALA A 24 -6.95 10.31 5.26
N GLN A 25 -7.56 10.75 6.37
CA GLN A 25 -8.93 11.26 6.37
C GLN A 25 -9.10 12.49 5.48
N ALA A 26 -8.14 13.42 5.52
CA ALA A 26 -8.15 14.61 4.67
C ALA A 26 -8.03 14.23 3.18
N ALA A 27 -7.16 13.28 2.83
CA ALA A 27 -7.01 12.81 1.45
C ALA A 27 -8.28 12.15 0.91
N MET A 28 -8.96 11.34 1.74
CA MET A 28 -10.20 10.63 1.38
C MET A 28 -11.45 11.50 1.39
N ALA A 29 -11.38 12.73 1.93
CA ALA A 29 -12.51 13.66 1.87
C ALA A 29 -12.81 14.07 0.41
N PRO A 30 -14.04 14.52 0.09
CA PRO A 30 -14.36 15.01 -1.25
C PRO A 30 -13.40 16.12 -1.71
N GLY A 31 -12.74 15.92 -2.84
CA GLY A 31 -11.71 16.84 -3.35
C GLY A 31 -10.34 16.74 -2.69
N GLY A 32 -10.12 15.76 -1.78
CA GLY A 32 -8.86 15.53 -1.08
C GLY A 32 -7.77 14.83 -1.90
N GLY A 33 -8.08 14.44 -3.14
CA GLY A 33 -7.11 13.87 -4.09
C GLY A 33 -6.88 12.37 -3.99
N TRP A 34 -7.60 11.65 -3.13
CA TRP A 34 -7.46 10.19 -3.00
C TRP A 34 -7.68 9.44 -4.33
N ASP A 35 -8.77 9.74 -5.03
CA ASP A 35 -9.11 9.04 -6.27
C ASP A 35 -8.07 9.29 -7.38
N GLU A 36 -7.53 10.51 -7.46
CA GLU A 36 -6.45 10.86 -8.38
C GLU A 36 -5.16 10.12 -8.02
N ALA A 37 -4.84 10.00 -6.73
CA ALA A 37 -3.68 9.24 -6.26
C ALA A 37 -3.83 7.73 -6.58
N VAL A 38 -5.03 7.16 -6.38
CA VAL A 38 -5.32 5.76 -6.75
C VAL A 38 -5.17 5.56 -8.26
N ALA A 39 -5.72 6.47 -9.08
CA ALA A 39 -5.60 6.40 -10.54
C ALA A 39 -4.14 6.49 -11.01
N LYS A 40 -3.37 7.44 -10.44
CA LYS A 40 -1.94 7.60 -10.74
C LYS A 40 -1.13 6.37 -10.32
N ASN A 41 -1.42 5.81 -9.16
CA ASN A 41 -0.76 4.58 -8.69
C ASN A 41 -1.07 3.41 -9.62
N LEU A 42 -2.33 3.27 -10.05
CA LEU A 42 -2.74 2.22 -10.99
C LEU A 42 -2.00 2.36 -12.34
N ASP A 43 -1.90 3.57 -12.88
CA ASP A 43 -1.15 3.86 -14.11
C ASP A 43 0.34 3.51 -13.98
N ALA A 44 0.93 3.83 -12.81
CA ALA A 44 2.31 3.48 -12.45
C ALA A 44 2.52 1.98 -12.15
N GLY A 45 1.46 1.16 -12.11
CA GLY A 45 1.56 -0.28 -11.90
C GLY A 45 1.42 -0.74 -10.45
N PHE A 46 0.83 0.07 -9.57
CA PHE A 46 0.58 -0.24 -8.17
C PHE A 46 -0.91 -0.12 -7.84
N TYR A 47 -1.49 -1.13 -7.22
CA TYR A 47 -2.88 -1.10 -6.80
C TYR A 47 -3.06 -1.67 -5.40
N ASN A 48 -3.65 -0.89 -4.49
CA ASN A 48 -4.00 -1.37 -3.16
C ASN A 48 -5.39 -2.02 -3.19
N HIS A 49 -5.46 -3.29 -2.82
CA HIS A 49 -6.73 -4.03 -2.76
C HIS A 49 -7.41 -3.91 -1.39
N CYS A 50 -6.64 -3.95 -0.31
CA CYS A 50 -7.14 -3.76 1.05
C CYS A 50 -6.12 -3.00 1.87
N PHE A 51 -6.65 -2.12 2.72
CA PHE A 51 -6.00 -1.65 3.92
C PHE A 51 -6.76 -2.23 5.12
N CYS A 52 -6.06 -3.02 5.93
CA CYS A 52 -6.65 -3.82 6.98
C CYS A 52 -5.93 -3.49 8.33
N PRO A 53 -6.32 -2.38 9.00
CA PRO A 53 -5.72 -1.96 10.28
C PRO A 53 -6.19 -2.83 11.45
N ILE A 54 -5.28 -3.15 12.39
CA ILE A 54 -5.60 -3.95 13.58
C ILE A 54 -5.99 -3.06 14.77
N SER A 55 -5.29 -1.94 14.96
CA SER A 55 -5.56 -0.96 16.01
C SER A 55 -5.18 0.46 15.54
N PRO A 56 -5.61 1.52 16.25
CA PRO A 56 -5.25 2.91 15.90
C PRO A 56 -3.74 3.16 15.88
N GLU A 57 -2.96 2.48 16.73
CA GLU A 57 -1.50 2.58 16.82
C GLU A 57 -0.77 1.44 16.08
N GLY A 58 -1.50 0.60 15.34
CA GLY A 58 -0.96 -0.47 14.52
C GLY A 58 -0.92 -1.85 15.21
N PRO A 59 -0.42 -2.88 14.50
CA PRO A 59 0.01 -2.81 13.11
C PRO A 59 -1.17 -2.62 12.15
N ALA A 60 -0.86 -2.35 10.89
CA ALA A 60 -1.81 -2.48 9.79
C ALA A 60 -1.22 -3.37 8.70
N TYR A 61 -2.08 -4.02 7.94
CA TYR A 61 -1.66 -4.85 6.81
C TYR A 61 -2.33 -4.36 5.53
N CYS A 62 -1.57 -4.27 4.45
CA CYS A 62 -2.13 -4.07 3.12
C CYS A 62 -1.93 -5.30 2.24
N ILE A 63 -2.85 -5.51 1.31
CA ILE A 63 -2.62 -6.35 0.15
C ILE A 63 -2.51 -5.46 -1.08
N TRP A 64 -1.37 -5.53 -1.76
CA TRP A 64 -1.08 -4.78 -2.98
C TRP A 64 -0.92 -5.72 -4.16
N GLU A 65 -1.36 -5.26 -5.32
CA GLU A 65 -1.04 -5.85 -6.61
C GLU A 65 -0.06 -4.92 -7.34
N VAL A 66 0.96 -5.54 -7.93
CA VAL A 66 2.05 -4.86 -8.60
C VAL A 66 2.18 -5.43 -10.01
N ARG A 67 2.26 -4.55 -11.01
CA ARG A 67 2.42 -4.93 -12.42
C ARG A 67 3.71 -5.73 -12.60
N GLU A 68 3.67 -6.73 -13.49
CA GLU A 68 4.87 -7.47 -13.89
C GLU A 68 5.99 -6.54 -14.39
N GLY A 69 7.24 -6.95 -14.13
CA GLY A 69 8.44 -6.18 -14.43
C GLY A 69 8.91 -5.26 -13.30
N ILE A 70 8.07 -4.97 -12.31
CA ILE A 70 8.47 -4.21 -11.12
C ILE A 70 9.11 -5.16 -10.09
N SER A 71 10.28 -4.77 -9.58
CA SER A 71 11.01 -5.53 -8.56
C SER A 71 10.45 -5.30 -7.15
N ALA A 72 10.78 -6.19 -6.21
CA ALA A 72 10.36 -6.04 -4.82
C ALA A 72 10.96 -4.77 -4.18
N GLU A 73 12.19 -4.41 -4.56
CA GLU A 73 12.87 -3.20 -4.10
C GLU A 73 12.18 -1.94 -4.62
N GLN A 74 11.82 -1.90 -5.90
CA GLN A 74 11.06 -0.78 -6.47
C GLN A 74 9.69 -0.61 -5.80
N PHE A 75 9.03 -1.74 -5.48
CA PHE A 75 7.78 -1.69 -4.74
C PHE A 75 7.96 -1.21 -3.29
N GLN A 76 9.01 -1.66 -2.60
CA GLN A 76 9.35 -1.19 -1.26
C GLN A 76 9.64 0.33 -1.26
N GLU A 77 10.43 0.83 -2.22
CA GLU A 77 10.70 2.25 -2.41
C GLU A 77 9.42 3.06 -2.63
N PHE A 78 8.48 2.54 -3.44
CA PHE A 78 7.18 3.18 -3.65
C PHE A 78 6.37 3.26 -2.35
N ILE A 79 6.27 2.16 -1.59
CA ILE A 79 5.52 2.09 -0.34
C ILE A 79 6.08 3.03 0.73
N ASP A 80 7.42 3.11 0.84
CA ASP A 80 8.10 3.98 1.79
C ASP A 80 8.06 5.46 1.37
N GLY A 81 7.91 5.72 0.07
CA GLY A 81 7.90 7.03 -0.55
C GLY A 81 6.62 7.84 -0.38
N PRO A 82 6.60 9.08 -0.92
CA PRO A 82 5.48 10.01 -0.73
C PRO A 82 4.22 9.65 -1.51
N ASN A 83 4.35 8.85 -2.57
CA ASN A 83 3.22 8.41 -3.40
C ASN A 83 2.57 7.11 -2.87
N GLY A 84 3.24 6.41 -1.93
CA GLY A 84 2.73 5.24 -1.25
C GLY A 84 1.91 5.59 -0.01
N VAL A 85 1.75 4.61 0.88
CA VAL A 85 0.95 4.75 2.12
C VAL A 85 1.52 5.75 3.11
N ASN A 86 2.77 6.20 2.93
CA ASN A 86 3.44 7.07 3.88
C ASN A 86 3.02 8.55 3.76
N PHE A 87 2.42 8.96 2.63
CA PHE A 87 2.09 10.37 2.30
C PHE A 87 3.26 11.36 2.49
N GLY A 88 4.51 10.88 2.44
CA GLY A 88 5.70 11.68 2.70
C GLY A 88 5.91 12.07 4.17
N LEU A 89 5.09 11.53 5.09
CA LEU A 89 5.12 11.88 6.51
C LEU A 89 6.19 11.11 7.30
N GLY A 90 6.75 10.05 6.71
CA GLY A 90 7.63 9.12 7.42
C GLY A 90 6.96 8.50 8.65
N ALA A 91 5.64 8.26 8.59
CA ALA A 91 4.84 7.77 9.70
C ALA A 91 4.99 6.26 9.92
N TRP A 92 5.31 5.51 8.87
CA TRP A 92 5.39 4.05 8.92
C TRP A 92 6.82 3.52 8.81
N MET A 93 6.98 2.30 9.31
CA MET A 93 8.02 1.34 8.92
C MET A 93 7.32 0.20 8.19
N ASN A 94 7.69 -0.02 6.93
CA ASN A 94 6.98 -0.97 6.07
C ASN A 94 7.86 -2.17 5.75
N ILE A 95 7.27 -3.36 5.76
CA ILE A 95 7.92 -4.58 5.27
C ILE A 95 7.05 -5.17 4.18
N CYS A 96 7.50 -5.09 2.93
CA CYS A 96 6.83 -5.70 1.79
C CYS A 96 7.28 -7.16 1.63
N ARG A 97 6.33 -8.09 1.54
CA ARG A 97 6.60 -9.50 1.27
C ARG A 97 5.79 -9.97 0.08
N GLU A 98 6.46 -10.45 -0.95
CA GLU A 98 5.79 -11.05 -2.10
C GLU A 98 5.04 -12.30 -1.67
N ILE A 99 3.79 -12.43 -2.09
CA ILE A 99 2.96 -13.60 -1.87
C ILE A 99 3.35 -14.62 -2.94
N ASN A 100 3.82 -15.79 -2.52
CA ASN A 100 4.09 -16.89 -3.42
C ASN A 100 2.76 -17.47 -3.95
N LEU A 101 2.39 -17.08 -5.17
CA LEU A 101 1.14 -17.53 -5.80
C LEU A 101 1.16 -19.01 -6.22
N GLU A 102 2.33 -19.60 -6.45
CA GLU A 102 2.44 -21.04 -6.76
C GLU A 102 2.00 -21.86 -5.54
N LEU A 103 2.38 -21.43 -4.34
CA LEU A 103 1.94 -22.06 -3.09
C LEU A 103 0.50 -21.70 -2.73
N ALA A 104 0.07 -20.47 -3.01
CA ALA A 104 -1.30 -20.02 -2.70
C ALA A 104 -2.36 -20.61 -3.64
N GLY A 105 -1.97 -21.03 -4.86
CA GLY A 105 -2.85 -21.54 -5.91
C GLY A 105 -3.69 -20.45 -6.60
N THR A 106 -4.30 -19.55 -5.84
CA THR A 106 -5.10 -18.42 -6.34
C THR A 106 -4.65 -17.09 -5.72
N PRO A 107 -4.72 -15.97 -6.46
CA PRO A 107 -4.44 -14.65 -5.89
C PRO A 107 -5.51 -14.28 -4.84
N PRO A 108 -5.13 -13.46 -3.83
CA PRO A 108 -6.06 -13.05 -2.77
C PRO A 108 -7.21 -12.16 -3.27
N TYR A 109 -7.04 -11.51 -4.43
CA TYR A 109 -8.04 -10.65 -5.07
C TYR A 109 -8.04 -10.85 -6.60
N PRO A 110 -9.14 -10.51 -7.30
CA PRO A 110 -9.15 -10.41 -8.76
C PRO A 110 -8.11 -9.41 -9.26
N ARG A 111 -7.36 -9.78 -10.31
CA ARG A 111 -6.31 -8.96 -10.88
C ARG A 111 -6.85 -7.67 -11.52
N LYS A 112 -6.10 -6.59 -11.40
CA LYS A 112 -6.30 -5.34 -12.12
C LYS A 112 -5.39 -5.20 -13.35
N PHE A 113 -4.26 -5.90 -13.39
CA PHE A 113 -3.33 -5.91 -14.53
C PHE A 113 -3.36 -7.21 -15.36
#